data_AF-A0A3C0GHE9-F1
#
_entry.id   AF-A0A3C0GHE9-F1
#
_cell.length_a   1.000
_cell.length_b   1.000
_cell.length_c   1.000
_cell.angle_alpha   90.00
_cell.angle_beta   90.00
_cell.angle_gamma   90.00
#
_symmetry.space_group_name_H-M   'P 1'
#
loop_
_entity.id
_entity.type
_entity.pdbx_description
1 polymer ?
#
loop_
_entity_poly.entity_id
_entity_poly.type
_entity_poly.pdbx_seq_one_letter_code
_entity_poly.pdbx_strand_id
1 'polypeptide(L)'
;MNVTVATAVLVVAVNVNVAAVNTMARGITDLWGSITEAVSNMAGISGSADMNFANQWGDNYHGKADDDKRKRAFDVLQSDFTVPTEAVDSINKSAFIFDGDMGFDSETIKDNMTKIGAIESNYTTKVQEDEGPARSYWQVEPSTAKSLLNNSSALFGPKFNEVFAQYAEGDRTASEVLADKSTEDLQTLIENDSDLGAAFATAKMITTFET
;
A
#
# COMPACT_ATOMS: atom_id res chain seq x y z
N MET A 1 -21.44 -68.10 -1.89
CA MET A 1 -22.10 -66.79 -1.73
C MET A 1 -21.06 -65.79 -1.28
N ASN A 2 -20.67 -64.89 -2.18
CA ASN A 2 -19.75 -63.79 -1.92
C ASN A 2 -20.53 -62.63 -1.30
N VAL A 3 -20.00 -62.01 -0.24
CA VAL A 3 -20.28 -60.60 0.04
C VAL A 3 -18.96 -59.94 0.46
N THR A 4 -18.48 -59.09 -0.42
CA THR A 4 -17.33 -58.21 -0.28
C THR A 4 -17.68 -57.08 0.69
N VAL A 5 -16.85 -56.85 1.72
CA VAL A 5 -16.96 -55.69 2.60
C VAL A 5 -16.05 -54.59 2.04
N ALA A 6 -16.64 -53.50 1.59
CA ALA A 6 -15.94 -52.31 1.12
C ALA A 6 -15.54 -51.44 2.31
N THR A 7 -14.24 -51.21 2.49
CA THR A 7 -13.65 -50.27 3.45
C THR A 7 -13.75 -48.86 2.87
N ALA A 8 -14.61 -48.00 3.44
CA ALA A 8 -14.64 -46.58 3.13
C ALA A 8 -13.56 -45.84 3.93
N VAL A 9 -12.59 -45.25 3.22
CA VAL A 9 -11.56 -44.37 3.78
C VAL A 9 -12.21 -43.02 4.08
N LEU A 10 -12.18 -42.63 5.36
CA LEU A 10 -12.61 -41.33 5.86
C LEU A 10 -11.58 -40.27 5.43
N VAL A 11 -11.94 -39.44 4.45
CA VAL A 11 -11.19 -38.22 4.12
C VAL A 11 -11.59 -37.15 5.16
N VAL A 12 -10.74 -36.95 6.17
CA VAL A 12 -10.81 -35.76 7.04
C VAL A 12 -10.18 -34.60 6.26
N ALA A 13 -11.00 -33.95 5.42
CA ALA A 13 -10.63 -32.69 4.80
C ALA A 13 -10.91 -31.54 5.79
N VAL A 14 -9.88 -30.71 5.97
CA VAL A 14 -9.78 -29.52 6.79
C VAL A 14 -10.94 -28.55 6.49
N ASN A 15 -11.92 -28.47 7.38
CA ASN A 15 -12.95 -27.41 7.40
C ASN A 15 -12.59 -26.34 8.44
N VAL A 16 -11.39 -25.78 8.32
CA VAL A 16 -10.95 -24.66 9.16
C VAL A 16 -10.92 -23.42 8.26
N ASN A 17 -11.73 -22.42 8.64
CA ASN A 17 -11.61 -21.00 8.27
C ASN A 17 -12.24 -20.43 6.98
N VAL A 18 -13.35 -20.95 6.45
CA VAL A 18 -14.16 -20.11 5.51
C VAL A 18 -14.97 -19.05 6.28
N ALA A 19 -15.49 -19.41 7.46
CA ALA A 19 -16.29 -18.49 8.28
C ALA A 19 -15.45 -17.38 8.95
N ALA A 20 -14.24 -17.69 9.41
CA ALA A 20 -13.34 -16.70 10.01
C ALA A 20 -12.82 -15.68 8.99
N VAL A 21 -12.44 -16.14 7.79
CA VAL A 21 -12.01 -15.27 6.67
C VAL A 21 -13.15 -14.36 6.21
N ASN A 22 -14.37 -14.89 6.09
CA ASN A 22 -15.54 -14.07 5.73
C ASN A 22 -15.95 -13.06 6.81
N THR A 23 -15.73 -13.37 8.09
CA THR A 23 -16.02 -12.44 9.19
C THR A 23 -14.99 -11.32 9.28
N MET A 24 -13.70 -11.63 9.05
CA MET A 24 -12.63 -10.63 8.95
C MET A 24 -12.82 -9.73 7.72
N ALA A 25 -13.14 -10.31 6.55
CA ALA A 25 -13.40 -9.55 5.33
C ALA A 25 -14.59 -8.59 5.48
N ARG A 26 -15.67 -9.02 6.15
CA ARG A 26 -16.82 -8.16 6.46
C ARG A 26 -16.48 -7.04 7.44
N GLY A 27 -15.70 -7.33 8.48
CA GLY A 27 -15.23 -6.31 9.42
C GLY A 27 -14.34 -5.25 8.76
N ILE A 28 -13.52 -5.65 7.78
CA ILE A 28 -12.72 -4.72 6.97
C ILE A 28 -13.62 -3.86 6.10
N THR A 29 -14.59 -4.43 5.36
CA THR A 29 -15.52 -3.63 4.53
C THR A 29 -16.40 -2.68 5.35
N ASP A 30 -16.85 -3.10 6.54
CA ASP A 30 -17.68 -2.27 7.41
C ASP A 30 -16.84 -1.11 8.01
N LEU A 31 -15.57 -1.35 8.32
CA LEU A 31 -14.62 -0.32 8.71
C LEU A 31 -14.36 0.68 7.58
N TRP A 32 -14.17 0.22 6.34
CA TRP A 32 -13.99 1.11 5.18
C TRP A 32 -15.25 1.91 4.84
N GLY A 33 -16.44 1.30 4.97
CA GLY A 33 -17.70 2.02 4.89
C GLY A 33 -17.76 3.14 5.93
N SER A 34 -17.35 2.87 7.17
CA SER A 34 -17.31 3.87 8.24
C SER A 34 -16.24 4.95 8.06
N ILE A 35 -15.06 4.61 7.53
CA ILE A 35 -14.00 5.58 7.20
C ILE A 35 -14.47 6.48 6.05
N THR A 36 -15.04 5.89 4.99
CA THR A 36 -15.57 6.63 3.84
C THR A 36 -16.70 7.55 4.29
N GLU A 37 -17.65 7.07 5.09
CA GLU A 37 -18.74 7.90 5.63
C GLU A 37 -18.26 8.98 6.62
N ALA A 38 -17.23 8.69 7.42
CA ALA A 38 -16.64 9.67 8.35
C ALA A 38 -15.87 10.78 7.62
N VAL A 39 -15.15 10.44 6.54
CA VAL A 39 -14.43 11.39 5.69
C VAL A 39 -15.40 12.24 4.85
N SER A 40 -16.47 11.64 4.32
CA SER A 40 -17.47 12.36 3.51
C SER A 40 -18.34 13.36 4.31
N ASN A 41 -18.57 13.14 5.60
CA ASN A 41 -19.46 14.00 6.41
C ASN A 41 -18.82 15.30 6.94
N MET A 42 -17.60 15.63 6.52
CA MET A 42 -16.83 16.76 7.07
C MET A 42 -16.56 17.88 6.04
N ALA A 43 -17.49 18.19 5.14
CA ALA A 43 -17.28 19.07 3.97
C ALA A 43 -16.65 20.48 4.22
N GLY A 44 -16.71 21.02 5.44
CA GLY A 44 -16.06 22.30 5.80
C GLY A 44 -14.66 22.19 6.41
N ILE A 45 -14.32 21.05 7.00
CA ILE A 45 -13.02 20.76 7.64
C ILE A 45 -12.16 19.89 6.70
N SER A 46 -12.80 19.04 5.88
CA SER A 46 -12.15 18.22 4.85
C SER A 46 -11.43 19.10 3.83
N GLY A 47 -12.05 20.19 3.35
CA GLY A 47 -11.42 21.10 2.39
C GLY A 47 -10.09 21.70 2.86
N SER A 48 -9.96 22.04 4.16
CA SER A 48 -8.69 22.52 4.72
C SER A 48 -7.68 21.40 4.95
N ALA A 49 -8.13 20.22 5.36
CA ALA A 49 -7.26 19.07 5.59
C ALA A 49 -6.72 18.50 4.26
N ASP A 50 -7.57 18.40 3.24
CA ASP A 50 -7.21 17.95 1.90
C ASP A 50 -6.30 18.95 1.19
N MET A 51 -6.51 20.26 1.40
CA MET A 51 -5.57 21.27 0.90
C MET A 51 -4.21 21.18 1.58
N ASN A 52 -4.18 20.97 2.91
CA ASN A 52 -2.92 20.75 3.63
C ASN A 52 -2.21 19.49 3.11
N PHE A 53 -2.96 18.40 2.94
CA PHE A 53 -2.43 17.16 2.37
C PHE A 53 -1.88 17.36 0.95
N ALA A 54 -2.63 18.03 0.06
CA ALA A 54 -2.20 18.33 -1.29
C ALA A 54 -0.92 19.19 -1.33
N ASN A 55 -0.76 20.10 -0.37
CA ASN A 55 0.47 20.88 -0.21
C ASN A 55 1.65 19.99 0.21
N GLN A 56 1.48 19.16 1.26
CA GLN A 56 2.51 18.21 1.69
C GLN A 56 2.90 17.25 0.55
N TRP A 57 1.92 16.69 -0.16
CA TRP A 57 2.15 15.84 -1.32
C TRP A 57 2.93 16.57 -2.42
N GLY A 58 2.54 17.81 -2.76
CA GLY A 58 3.21 18.59 -3.79
C GLY A 58 4.67 18.91 -3.44
N ASP A 59 4.94 19.22 -2.17
CA ASP A 59 6.26 19.58 -1.69
C ASP A 59 7.21 18.39 -1.56
N ASN A 60 6.69 17.27 -1.07
CA ASN A 60 7.51 16.15 -0.63
C ASN A 60 7.51 14.98 -1.62
N TYR A 61 6.49 14.87 -2.46
CA TYR A 61 6.35 13.74 -3.39
C TYR A 61 6.82 14.06 -4.83
N HIS A 62 6.62 15.30 -5.30
CA HIS A 62 6.96 15.73 -6.68
C HIS A 62 8.15 16.70 -6.79
N GLY A 63 8.79 17.05 -5.67
CA GLY A 63 10.09 17.72 -5.67
C GLY A 63 10.13 19.04 -6.46
N LYS A 64 9.11 19.89 -6.30
CA LYS A 64 9.09 21.37 -6.51
C LYS A 64 7.63 21.84 -6.54
N ALA A 65 7.35 22.88 -5.75
CA ALA A 65 6.04 23.53 -5.63
C ALA A 65 5.53 24.05 -6.97
N ASP A 66 4.63 23.29 -7.58
CA ASP A 66 3.81 23.71 -8.71
C ASP A 66 2.37 23.85 -8.18
N ASP A 67 1.89 25.09 -8.09
CA ASP A 67 0.56 25.40 -7.57
C ASP A 67 -0.54 24.73 -8.41
N ASP A 68 -0.31 24.50 -9.71
CA ASP A 68 -1.25 23.77 -10.56
C ASP A 68 -1.27 22.27 -10.23
N LYS A 69 -0.14 21.69 -9.79
CA LYS A 69 -0.12 20.30 -9.30
C LYS A 69 -0.86 20.16 -7.98
N ARG A 70 -0.62 21.06 -7.03
CA ARG A 70 -1.32 21.05 -5.72
C ARG A 70 -2.81 21.25 -5.89
N LYS A 71 -3.20 22.19 -6.76
CA LYS A 71 -4.62 22.40 -7.09
C LYS A 71 -5.24 21.15 -7.71
N ARG A 72 -4.56 20.49 -8.65
CA ARG A 72 -5.06 19.23 -9.23
C ARG A 72 -5.19 18.12 -8.18
N ALA A 73 -4.20 17.97 -7.31
CA ALA A 73 -4.28 17.02 -6.20
C ALA A 73 -5.50 17.30 -5.30
N PHE A 74 -5.70 18.56 -4.92
CA PHE A 74 -6.89 18.96 -4.17
C PHE A 74 -8.18 18.65 -4.92
N ASP A 75 -8.27 19.02 -6.21
CA ASP A 75 -9.47 18.78 -7.02
C ASP A 75 -9.77 17.27 -7.16
N VAL A 76 -8.75 16.40 -7.21
CA VAL A 76 -8.92 14.93 -7.16
C VAL A 76 -9.48 14.48 -5.83
N LEU A 77 -8.98 15.00 -4.70
CA LEU A 77 -9.49 14.66 -3.37
C LEU A 77 -10.93 15.13 -3.13
N GLN A 78 -11.38 16.17 -3.84
CA GLN A 78 -12.78 16.60 -3.84
C GLN A 78 -13.68 15.81 -4.79
N SER A 79 -13.11 14.92 -5.60
CA SER A 79 -13.84 14.09 -6.57
C SER A 79 -14.03 12.67 -6.05
N ASP A 80 -15.03 11.97 -6.59
CA ASP A 80 -15.24 10.57 -6.26
C ASP A 80 -14.15 9.69 -6.91
N PHE A 81 -13.50 8.86 -6.11
CA PHE A 81 -12.60 7.81 -6.57
C PHE A 81 -12.93 6.49 -5.88
N THR A 82 -12.59 5.38 -6.52
CA THR A 82 -12.80 4.03 -5.97
C THR A 82 -11.47 3.36 -5.75
N VAL A 83 -11.20 2.96 -4.50
CA VAL A 83 -10.01 2.18 -4.17
C VAL A 83 -10.28 0.71 -4.51
N PRO A 84 -9.52 0.08 -5.42
CA PRO A 84 -9.69 -1.32 -5.73
C PRO A 84 -9.29 -2.19 -4.53
N THR A 85 -9.93 -3.35 -4.38
CA THR A 85 -9.70 -4.26 -3.25
C THR A 85 -8.23 -4.62 -3.07
N GLU A 86 -7.50 -4.83 -4.16
CA GLU A 86 -6.05 -5.08 -4.12
C GLU A 86 -5.26 -3.93 -3.47
N ALA A 87 -5.61 -2.67 -3.79
CA ALA A 87 -4.96 -1.51 -3.20
C ALA A 87 -5.34 -1.36 -1.72
N VAL A 88 -6.58 -1.65 -1.34
CA VAL A 88 -7.01 -1.68 0.06
C VAL A 88 -6.16 -2.67 0.88
N ASP A 89 -5.95 -3.87 0.35
CA ASP A 89 -5.12 -4.89 1.01
C ASP A 89 -3.66 -4.44 1.12
N SER A 90 -3.12 -3.85 0.05
CA SER A 90 -1.75 -3.31 0.01
C SER A 90 -1.55 -2.19 1.04
N ILE A 91 -2.52 -1.27 1.16
CA ILE A 91 -2.54 -0.17 2.15
C ILE A 91 -2.56 -0.72 3.57
N ASN A 92 -3.38 -1.75 3.84
CA ASN A 92 -3.43 -2.35 5.18
C ASN A 92 -2.10 -3.01 5.57
N LYS A 93 -1.44 -3.69 4.62
CA LYS A 93 -0.12 -4.28 4.87
C LYS A 93 0.95 -3.22 5.09
N SER A 94 0.99 -2.17 4.27
CA SER A 94 1.97 -1.10 4.46
C SER A 94 1.75 -0.37 5.80
N ALA A 95 0.50 -0.09 6.16
CA ALA A 95 0.15 0.50 7.45
C ALA A 95 0.50 -0.41 8.64
N PHE A 96 0.44 -1.74 8.49
CA PHE A 96 0.93 -2.67 9.52
C PHE A 96 2.45 -2.61 9.67
N ILE A 97 3.18 -2.60 8.54
CA ILE A 97 4.65 -2.58 8.51
C ILE A 97 5.19 -1.35 9.24
N PHE A 98 4.67 -0.17 8.90
CA PHE A 98 5.22 1.12 9.36
C PHE A 98 4.46 1.75 10.53
N ASP A 99 3.55 1.01 11.17
CA ASP A 99 2.80 1.51 12.33
C ASP A 99 3.73 1.98 13.46
N GLY A 100 3.65 3.27 13.78
CA GLY A 100 4.44 3.97 14.80
C GLY A 100 5.76 4.57 14.28
N ASP A 101 6.14 4.29 13.04
CA ASP A 101 7.38 4.81 12.46
C ASP A 101 7.24 6.30 12.16
N MET A 102 8.27 7.07 12.50
CA MET A 102 8.32 8.52 12.28
C MET A 102 7.13 9.31 12.88
N GLY A 103 6.43 8.72 13.86
CA GLY A 103 5.26 9.33 14.50
C GLY A 103 3.94 9.11 13.77
N PHE A 104 3.93 8.36 12.66
CA PHE A 104 2.71 8.01 11.93
C PHE A 104 2.08 6.73 12.48
N ASP A 105 0.82 6.78 12.88
CA ASP A 105 0.04 5.59 13.23
C ASP A 105 -0.59 4.93 12.00
N SER A 106 -1.03 3.69 12.18
CA SER A 106 -1.65 2.90 11.11
C SER A 106 -2.86 3.59 10.44
N GLU A 107 -3.69 4.31 11.20
CA GLU A 107 -4.88 4.98 10.65
C GLU A 107 -4.48 6.16 9.74
N THR A 108 -3.51 6.96 10.19
CA THR A 108 -2.95 8.07 9.41
C THR A 108 -2.26 7.56 8.15
N ILE A 109 -1.50 6.45 8.24
CA ILE A 109 -0.88 5.84 7.06
C ILE A 109 -1.95 5.40 6.05
N LYS A 110 -3.05 4.78 6.51
CA LYS A 110 -4.13 4.32 5.60
C LYS A 110 -4.81 5.47 4.89
N ASP A 111 -5.13 6.54 5.62
CA ASP A 111 -5.74 7.75 5.04
C ASP A 111 -4.80 8.39 4.01
N ASN A 112 -3.56 8.64 4.40
CA ASN A 112 -2.56 9.27 3.51
C ASN A 112 -2.28 8.42 2.27
N MET A 113 -2.15 7.11 2.43
CA MET A 113 -1.91 6.20 1.30
C MET A 113 -3.12 6.09 0.38
N THR A 114 -4.34 6.21 0.91
CA THR A 114 -5.56 6.30 0.10
C THR A 114 -5.54 7.56 -0.77
N LYS A 115 -5.18 8.70 -0.18
CA LYS A 115 -5.08 9.99 -0.88
C LYS A 115 -3.97 10.01 -1.92
N ILE A 116 -2.77 9.48 -1.61
CA ILE A 116 -1.65 9.43 -2.58
C ILE A 116 -2.04 8.60 -3.80
N GLY A 117 -2.62 7.41 -3.63
CA GLY A 117 -2.99 6.58 -4.78
C GLY A 117 -4.08 7.22 -5.65
N ALA A 118 -5.01 7.95 -5.03
CA ALA A 118 -6.00 8.74 -5.76
C ALA A 118 -5.34 9.86 -6.58
N ILE A 119 -4.45 10.64 -5.96
CA ILE A 119 -3.76 11.75 -6.64
C ILE A 119 -2.85 11.25 -7.78
N GLU A 120 -2.10 10.18 -7.55
CA GLU A 120 -1.05 9.72 -8.45
C GLU A 120 -1.57 8.93 -9.66
N SER A 121 -2.64 8.15 -9.50
CA SER A 121 -3.16 7.30 -10.59
C SER A 121 -4.68 7.20 -10.66
N ASN A 122 -5.38 7.85 -9.74
CA ASN A 122 -6.80 7.62 -9.47
C ASN A 122 -7.14 6.12 -9.29
N TYR A 123 -6.16 5.32 -8.87
CA TYR A 123 -6.19 3.86 -8.87
C TYR A 123 -6.52 3.18 -10.22
N THR A 124 -6.30 3.86 -11.33
CA THR A 124 -6.64 3.35 -12.68
C THR A 124 -5.46 2.72 -13.42
N THR A 125 -4.22 3.10 -13.08
CA THR A 125 -3.01 2.59 -13.73
C THR A 125 -1.92 2.25 -12.70
N LYS A 126 -1.02 1.33 -13.06
CA LYS A 126 0.19 0.99 -12.28
C LYS A 126 1.48 1.42 -12.99
N VAL A 127 1.37 2.01 -14.17
CA VAL A 127 2.48 2.52 -14.97
C VAL A 127 2.24 3.99 -15.19
N GLN A 128 3.28 4.80 -15.03
CA GLN A 128 3.22 6.23 -15.28
C GLN A 128 2.80 6.53 -16.73
N GLU A 129 2.14 7.66 -16.94
CA GLU A 129 1.92 8.20 -18.28
C GLU A 129 3.24 8.31 -19.06
N ASP A 130 3.14 8.22 -20.39
CA ASP A 130 4.28 8.23 -21.32
C ASP A 130 5.36 7.16 -21.05
N GLU A 131 4.99 6.05 -20.40
CA GLU A 131 5.91 4.96 -20.01
C GLU A 131 7.05 5.44 -19.10
N GLY A 132 6.81 6.51 -18.33
CA GLY A 132 7.75 7.00 -17.33
C GLY A 132 8.12 5.93 -16.28
N PRO A 133 9.21 6.10 -15.52
CA PRO A 133 9.77 5.04 -14.67
C PRO A 133 8.92 4.70 -13.44
N ALA A 134 7.99 5.55 -13.03
CA ALA A 134 7.18 5.32 -11.84
C ALA A 134 6.20 4.13 -12.00
N ARG A 135 6.01 3.37 -10.92
CA ARG A 135 5.22 2.13 -10.88
C ARG A 135 4.29 2.06 -9.68
N SER A 136 3.32 1.14 -9.75
CA SER A 136 2.20 0.95 -8.81
C SER A 136 1.19 2.10 -8.81
N TYR A 137 0.08 1.94 -8.09
CA TYR A 137 -0.94 2.98 -7.95
C TYR A 137 -0.40 4.28 -7.30
N TRP A 138 0.70 4.18 -6.55
CA TRP A 138 1.34 5.31 -5.86
C TRP A 138 2.51 5.92 -6.65
N GLN A 139 2.75 5.46 -7.88
CA GLN A 139 3.75 6.03 -8.79
C GLN A 139 5.13 6.20 -8.12
N VAL A 140 5.63 5.11 -7.54
CA VAL A 140 6.95 5.06 -6.92
C VAL A 140 8.00 4.86 -8.00
N GLU A 141 9.01 5.73 -8.03
CA GLU A 141 10.18 5.50 -8.88
C GLU A 141 11.07 4.38 -8.30
N PRO A 142 11.54 3.42 -9.13
CA PRO A 142 12.44 2.35 -8.68
C PRO A 142 13.77 2.87 -8.12
N SER A 143 14.23 4.02 -8.61
CA SER A 143 15.40 4.76 -8.08
C SER A 143 15.17 5.18 -6.62
N THR A 144 13.96 5.63 -6.28
CA THR A 144 13.57 6.04 -4.93
C THR A 144 13.48 4.82 -4.02
N ALA A 145 12.84 3.74 -4.46
CA ALA A 145 12.81 2.48 -3.71
C ALA A 145 14.22 1.98 -3.40
N LYS A 146 15.12 1.99 -4.39
CA LYS A 146 16.52 1.61 -4.21
C LYS A 146 17.26 2.54 -3.24
N SER A 147 17.03 3.84 -3.31
CA SER A 147 17.61 4.80 -2.38
C SER A 147 17.15 4.53 -0.94
N LEU A 148 15.85 4.30 -0.72
CA LEU A 148 15.31 3.99 0.60
C LEU A 148 15.93 2.71 1.16
N LEU A 149 16.00 1.64 0.38
CA LEU A 149 16.62 0.37 0.82
C LEU A 149 18.07 0.53 1.27
N ASN A 150 18.84 1.38 0.57
CA ASN A 150 20.26 1.58 0.86
C ASN A 150 20.54 2.64 1.94
N ASN A 151 19.78 3.72 1.97
CA ASN A 151 20.04 4.89 2.79
C ASN A 151 19.11 5.00 4.02
N SER A 152 18.02 4.25 4.03
CA SER A 152 17.01 4.21 5.09
C SER A 152 16.64 2.78 5.46
N SER A 153 17.62 1.87 5.42
CA SER A 153 17.44 0.43 5.65
C SER A 153 16.77 0.10 6.98
N ALA A 154 16.93 0.95 7.99
CA ALA A 154 16.29 0.81 9.31
C ALA A 154 14.76 0.78 9.26
N LEU A 155 14.14 1.38 8.23
CA LEU A 155 12.68 1.31 8.01
C LEU A 155 12.20 -0.09 7.61
N PHE A 156 13.08 -0.88 7.00
CA PHE A 156 12.74 -2.20 6.45
C PHE A 156 13.10 -3.31 7.43
N GLY A 157 12.52 -3.20 8.63
CA GLY A 157 12.76 -4.07 9.78
C GLY A 157 11.98 -5.39 9.78
N PRO A 158 11.81 -6.03 10.96
CA PRO A 158 11.21 -7.36 11.06
C PRO A 158 9.83 -7.50 10.41
N LYS A 159 8.92 -6.53 10.59
CA LYS A 159 7.58 -6.56 9.99
C LYS A 159 7.64 -6.53 8.45
N PHE A 160 8.51 -5.70 7.88
CA PHE A 160 8.71 -5.67 6.42
C PHE A 160 9.24 -7.02 5.92
N ASN A 161 10.26 -7.55 6.58
CA ASN A 161 10.87 -8.83 6.21
C ASN A 161 9.91 -10.03 6.39
N GLU A 162 8.99 -9.95 7.34
CA GLU A 162 7.92 -10.95 7.51
C GLU A 162 6.91 -10.88 6.35
N VAL A 163 6.40 -9.69 6.02
CA VAL A 163 5.42 -9.51 4.94
C VAL A 163 6.00 -9.89 3.58
N PHE A 164 7.27 -9.58 3.35
CA PHE A 164 7.95 -9.81 2.08
C PHE A 164 8.89 -11.03 2.09
N ALA A 165 8.64 -12.00 2.97
CA ALA A 165 9.48 -13.19 3.11
C ALA A 165 9.68 -13.99 1.81
N GLN A 166 8.77 -13.85 0.83
CA GLN A 166 8.93 -14.44 -0.51
C GLN A 166 10.16 -13.95 -1.27
N TYR A 167 10.72 -12.79 -0.90
CA TYR A 167 11.95 -12.26 -1.49
C TYR A 167 13.20 -12.60 -0.69
N ALA A 168 13.08 -13.26 0.46
CA ALA A 168 14.24 -13.71 1.22
C ALA A 168 14.96 -14.85 0.48
N GLU A 169 16.29 -14.87 0.55
CA GLU A 169 17.12 -15.87 -0.12
C GLU A 169 18.25 -16.35 0.79
N GLY A 170 18.24 -17.65 1.14
CA GLY A 170 19.21 -18.23 2.06
C GLY A 170 19.12 -17.58 3.44
N ASP A 171 20.26 -17.10 3.94
CA ASP A 171 20.35 -16.41 5.24
C ASP A 171 20.03 -14.91 5.17
N ARG A 172 19.67 -14.41 3.98
CA ARG A 172 19.39 -12.98 3.75
C ARG A 172 17.91 -12.67 3.91
N THR A 173 17.63 -11.56 4.56
CA THR A 173 16.29 -11.00 4.69
C THR A 173 15.77 -10.43 3.37
N ALA A 174 14.46 -10.21 3.28
CA ALA A 174 13.82 -9.66 2.09
C ALA A 174 14.39 -8.27 1.72
N SER A 175 14.58 -7.38 2.71
CA SER A 175 15.12 -6.04 2.47
C SER A 175 16.57 -6.08 1.97
N GLU A 176 17.40 -7.00 2.47
CA GLU A 176 18.75 -7.21 1.96
C GLU A 176 18.75 -7.69 0.51
N VAL A 177 17.88 -8.64 0.14
CA VAL A 177 17.79 -9.14 -1.24
C VAL A 177 17.26 -8.06 -2.19
N LEU A 178 16.26 -7.30 -1.75
CA LEU A 178 15.70 -6.19 -2.53
C LEU A 178 16.72 -5.07 -2.74
N ALA A 179 17.56 -4.76 -1.74
CA ALA A 179 18.60 -3.73 -1.84
C ALA A 179 19.63 -4.02 -2.94
N ASP A 180 19.94 -5.30 -3.18
CA ASP A 180 20.88 -5.75 -4.21
C ASP A 180 20.30 -5.76 -5.63
N LYS A 181 18.96 -5.71 -5.77
CA LYS A 181 18.32 -5.77 -7.07
C LYS A 181 18.68 -4.56 -7.94
N SER A 182 18.70 -4.78 -9.25
CA SER A 182 18.86 -3.67 -10.19
C SER A 182 17.65 -2.73 -10.14
N THR A 183 17.81 -1.50 -10.64
CA THR A 183 16.68 -0.56 -10.74
C THR A 183 15.59 -1.11 -11.67
N GLU A 184 15.97 -1.84 -12.72
CA GLU A 184 15.07 -2.50 -13.68
C GLU A 184 14.28 -3.64 -13.01
N ASP A 185 14.96 -4.48 -12.21
CA ASP A 185 14.29 -5.53 -11.44
C ASP A 185 13.29 -4.94 -10.43
N LEU A 186 13.68 -3.88 -9.72
CA LEU A 186 12.79 -3.18 -8.80
C LEU A 186 11.60 -2.56 -9.54
N GLN A 187 11.79 -2.03 -10.75
CA GLN A 187 10.69 -1.55 -11.58
C GLN A 187 9.68 -2.65 -11.86
N THR A 188 10.14 -3.81 -12.34
CA THR A 188 9.28 -4.95 -12.61
C THR A 188 8.58 -5.46 -11.35
N LEU A 189 9.27 -5.50 -10.21
CA LEU A 189 8.67 -5.95 -8.96
C LEU A 189 7.60 -4.97 -8.44
N ILE A 190 7.89 -3.66 -8.43
CA ILE A 190 6.94 -2.64 -7.95
C ILE A 190 5.69 -2.57 -8.85
N GLU A 191 5.84 -2.82 -10.15
CA GLU A 191 4.70 -2.89 -11.08
C GLU A 191 3.78 -4.08 -10.79
N ASN A 192 4.37 -5.24 -10.52
CA ASN A 192 3.65 -6.52 -10.41
C ASN A 192 3.22 -6.87 -8.97
N ASP A 193 3.89 -6.33 -7.96
CA ASP A 193 3.58 -6.51 -6.54
C ASP A 193 3.11 -5.18 -5.95
N SER A 194 1.79 -5.03 -5.82
CA SER A 194 1.18 -3.80 -5.29
C SER A 194 1.42 -3.60 -3.80
N ASP A 195 1.65 -4.69 -3.04
CA ASP A 195 2.04 -4.58 -1.63
C ASP A 195 3.42 -3.92 -1.54
N LEU A 196 4.36 -4.34 -2.40
CA LEU A 196 5.71 -3.78 -2.45
C LEU A 196 5.69 -2.30 -2.88
N GLY A 197 4.86 -1.96 -3.87
CA GLY A 197 4.65 -0.57 -4.28
C GLY A 197 4.08 0.30 -3.15
N ALA A 198 3.06 -0.18 -2.43
CA ALA A 198 2.50 0.51 -1.27
C ALA A 198 3.54 0.68 -0.15
N ALA A 199 4.37 -0.34 0.10
CA ALA A 199 5.39 -0.29 1.14
C ALA A 199 6.45 0.79 0.84
N PHE A 200 6.96 0.88 -0.39
CA PHE A 200 7.93 1.92 -0.76
C PHE A 200 7.32 3.32 -0.79
N ALA A 201 6.07 3.46 -1.25
CA ALA A 201 5.34 4.73 -1.18
C ALA A 201 5.15 5.18 0.27
N THR A 202 4.80 4.26 1.17
CA THR A 202 4.65 4.55 2.60
C THR A 202 5.99 4.97 3.21
N ALA A 203 7.07 4.24 2.92
CA ALA A 203 8.42 4.59 3.38
C ALA A 203 8.86 5.98 2.88
N LYS A 204 8.56 6.33 1.63
CA LYS A 204 8.79 7.68 1.10
C LYS A 204 7.96 8.72 1.86
N MET A 205 6.67 8.46 2.09
CA MET A 205 5.79 9.40 2.78
C MET A 205 6.24 9.63 4.24
N ILE A 206 6.44 8.58 5.05
CA ILE A 206 6.81 8.75 6.48
C ILE A 206 8.16 9.46 6.67
N THR A 207 9.03 9.43 5.67
CA THR A 207 10.35 10.10 5.73
C THR A 207 10.33 11.54 5.26
N THR A 208 9.22 11.99 4.66
CA THR A 208 9.17 13.30 4.01
C THR A 208 7.98 14.16 4.45
N PHE A 209 6.90 13.57 4.93
CA PHE A 209 5.71 14.30 5.38
C PHE A 209 5.85 14.68 6.86
N GLU A 210 5.09 15.70 7.27
CA GLU A 210 4.96 16.11 8.66
C GLU A 210 3.68 15.50 9.27
N THR A 211 3.79 15.05 10.52
CA THR A 211 2.69 14.52 11.36
C THR A 211 1.85 15.61 11.99
#